data_AF-A0A661TJC0-F1
#
_entry.id   AF-A0A661TJC0-F1
#
_cell.length_a   1.000
_cell.length_b   1.000
_cell.length_c   1.000
_cell.angle_alpha   90.00
_cell.angle_beta   90.00
_cell.angle_gamma   90.00
#
_symmetry.space_group_name_H-M   'P 1'
#
loop_
_entity.id
_entity.type
_entity.pdbx_description
1 polymer ?
#
loop_
_entity_poly.entity_id
_entity_poly.type
_entity_poly.pdbx_seq_one_letter_code
_entity_poly.pdbx_strand_id
1 'polypeptide(L)'
;MNWPKFFILIPVFYLLLAVQTTFLLYFPLILISVFLINLFEKPQDFTGVLVALIGGFFLDIFSSGIIGIHALSLAALALLIKVILRRYVRSPVY
;
A
#
# COMPACT_ATOMS: atom_id res chain seq x y z
N MET A 1 -8.15 -14.94 -0.88
CA MET A 1 -6.99 -14.27 -1.51
C MET A 1 -6.44 -15.18 -2.60
N ASN A 2 -6.49 -14.75 -3.85
CA ASN A 2 -5.99 -15.57 -4.96
C ASN A 2 -4.46 -15.37 -5.00
N TRP A 3 -3.70 -16.34 -4.50
CA TRP A 3 -2.23 -16.44 -4.55
C TRP A 3 -1.54 -15.88 -5.81
N PRO A 4 -2.06 -16.04 -7.05
CA PRO A 4 -1.44 -15.44 -8.23
C PRO A 4 -1.31 -13.92 -8.18
N LYS A 5 -2.21 -13.20 -7.50
CA LYS A 5 -2.18 -11.73 -7.45
C LYS A 5 -0.98 -11.20 -6.65
N PHE A 6 -0.52 -11.94 -5.65
CA PHE A 6 0.60 -11.55 -4.80
C PHE A 6 1.91 -11.52 -5.58
N PHE A 7 2.17 -12.53 -6.42
CA PHE A 7 3.37 -12.59 -7.26
C PHE A 7 3.44 -11.46 -8.28
N ILE A 8 2.31 -10.90 -8.68
CA ILE A 8 2.23 -9.76 -9.62
C ILE A 8 2.51 -8.43 -8.89
N LEU A 9 2.16 -8.30 -7.61
CA LEU A 9 2.35 -7.06 -6.86
C LEU A 9 3.82 -6.73 -6.62
N ILE A 10 4.65 -7.74 -6.36
CA ILE A 10 6.09 -7.55 -6.10
C ILE A 10 6.79 -6.82 -7.27
N PRO A 11 6.74 -7.30 -8.53
CA PRO A 11 7.39 -6.61 -9.65
C PRO A 11 6.78 -5.25 -9.94
N VAL A 12 5.47 -5.06 -9.73
CA VAL A 12 4.82 -3.75 -9.89
C VAL A 12 5.37 -2.73 -8.90
N PHE A 13 5.45 -3.08 -7.61
CA PHE A 13 5.99 -2.18 -6.59
C PHE A 13 7.47 -1.90 -6.78
N TYR A 14 8.24 -2.88 -7.24
CA TYR A 14 9.63 -2.67 -7.63
C TYR A 14 9.76 -1.65 -8.76
N LEU A 15 8.96 -1.76 -9.83
CA LEU A 15 8.96 -0.79 -10.93
C LEU A 15 8.54 0.62 -10.48
N LEU A 16 7.49 0.71 -9.65
CA LEU A 16 7.04 1.98 -9.08
C LEU A 16 8.16 2.64 -8.27
N LEU A 17 8.86 1.87 -7.44
CA LEU A 17 10.00 2.36 -6.67
C LEU A 17 11.12 2.84 -7.58
N ALA A 18 11.48 2.05 -8.60
CA ALA A 18 12.54 2.42 -9.54
C ALA A 18 12.23 3.72 -10.28
N VAL A 19 10.97 3.93 -10.69
CA VAL A 19 10.52 5.19 -11.29
C VAL A 19 10.60 6.33 -10.27
N GLN A 20 10.15 6.09 -9.04
CA GLN A 20 10.19 7.07 -7.96
C GLN A 20 11.62 7.53 -7.65
N THR A 21 12.56 6.60 -7.45
CA THR A 21 13.94 6.93 -7.08
C THR A 21 14.73 7.56 -8.23
N THR A 22 14.37 7.28 -9.48
CA THR A 22 15.13 7.74 -10.66
C THR A 22 14.60 9.05 -11.22
N PHE A 23 13.28 9.20 -11.35
CA PHE A 23 12.68 10.35 -12.05
C PHE A 23 11.90 11.28 -11.13
N LEU A 24 11.39 10.77 -10.00
CA LEU A 24 10.37 11.45 -9.20
C LEU A 24 10.74 11.45 -7.72
N LEU A 25 11.98 11.83 -7.39
CA LEU A 25 12.55 11.70 -6.04
C LEU A 25 11.63 12.27 -4.93
N TYR A 26 10.98 13.40 -5.20
CA TYR A 26 10.09 14.08 -4.25
C TYR A 26 8.62 13.67 -4.35
N PHE A 27 8.25 12.85 -5.34
CA PHE A 27 6.87 12.42 -5.53
C PHE A 27 6.65 11.08 -4.82
N PRO A 28 5.77 11.01 -3.81
CA PRO A 28 5.59 9.80 -3.00
C PRO A 28 4.69 8.78 -3.69
N LEU A 29 5.14 8.23 -4.83
CA LEU A 29 4.36 7.38 -5.72
C LEU A 29 3.86 6.10 -5.03
N ILE A 30 4.68 5.48 -4.20
CA ILE A 30 4.30 4.29 -3.44
C ILE A 30 3.20 4.62 -2.43
N LEU A 31 3.34 5.73 -1.70
CA LEU A 31 2.35 6.14 -0.70
C LEU A 31 1.00 6.43 -1.36
N ILE A 32 1.00 7.19 -2.47
CA ILE A 32 -0.22 7.48 -3.23
C ILE A 32 -0.86 6.19 -3.74
N SER A 33 -0.05 5.27 -4.27
CA SER A 33 -0.54 3.98 -4.77
C SER A 33 -1.20 3.16 -3.66
N VAL A 34 -0.54 3.06 -2.49
CA VAL A 34 -1.09 2.37 -1.30
C VAL A 34 -2.37 3.03 -0.81
N PHE A 35 -2.42 4.37 -0.78
CA PHE A 35 -3.60 5.14 -0.39
C PHE A 35 -4.78 4.85 -1.33
N LEU A 36 -4.58 4.96 -2.64
CA LEU A 36 -5.63 4.72 -3.64
C LEU A 36 -6.13 3.27 -3.61
N ILE A 37 -5.22 2.30 -3.48
CA ILE A 37 -5.60 0.88 -3.37
C ILE A 37 -6.47 0.65 -2.14
N ASN A 38 -6.11 1.20 -0.97
CA ASN A 38 -6.93 1.07 0.23
C ASN A 38 -8.23 1.86 0.17
N LEU A 39 -8.28 2.96 -0.57
CA LEU A 39 -9.48 3.77 -0.76
C LEU A 39 -10.54 3.06 -1.61
N PHE A 40 -10.12 2.36 -2.66
CA PHE A 40 -11.01 1.66 -3.59
C PHE A 40 -11.23 0.18 -3.28
N GLU A 41 -10.41 -0.42 -2.42
CA GLU A 41 -10.62 -1.80 -1.98
C GLU A 41 -11.86 -1.91 -1.07
N LYS A 42 -12.57 -3.04 -1.17
CA LYS A 42 -13.68 -3.35 -0.26
C LYS A 42 -13.20 -3.35 1.20
N PRO A 43 -13.97 -2.78 2.15
CA PRO A 43 -13.56 -2.71 3.56
C PRO A 43 -13.34 -4.07 4.25
N GLN A 44 -13.85 -5.17 3.67
CA GLN A 44 -13.71 -6.53 4.19
C GLN A 44 -12.42 -7.22 3.74
N ASP A 45 -11.80 -6.77 2.65
CA ASP A 45 -10.60 -7.39 2.11
C ASP A 45 -9.34 -6.87 2.82
N PHE A 46 -8.27 -7.68 2.86
CA PHE A 46 -7.00 -7.34 3.51
C PHE A 46 -5.87 -7.08 2.51
N THR A 47 -6.14 -7.07 1.21
CA THR A 47 -5.11 -6.90 0.16
C THR A 47 -4.42 -5.54 0.28
N GLY A 48 -5.16 -4.49 0.62
CA GLY A 48 -4.63 -3.13 0.80
C GLY A 48 -3.66 -3.01 1.97
N VAL A 49 -3.85 -3.78 3.04
CA VAL A 49 -2.89 -3.83 4.17
C VAL A 49 -1.63 -4.56 3.73
N LEU A 50 -1.79 -5.67 2.99
CA LEU A 50 -0.67 -6.45 2.47
C LEU A 50 0.16 -5.64 1.46
N VAL A 51 -0.52 -4.90 0.58
CA VAL A 51 0.08 -3.93 -0.34
C VAL A 51 0.84 -2.83 0.41
N ALA A 52 0.29 -2.31 1.51
CA ALA A 52 0.96 -1.33 2.34
C ALA A 52 2.24 -1.88 2.97
N LEU A 53 2.22 -3.12 3.45
CA LEU A 53 3.40 -3.80 3.98
C LEU A 53 4.47 -4.02 2.91
N ILE A 54 4.09 -4.52 1.72
CA ILE A 54 5.04 -4.71 0.61
C ILE A 54 5.63 -3.38 0.17
N GLY A 55 4.79 -2.38 -0.11
CA GLY A 55 5.22 -1.07 -0.59
C GLY A 55 6.11 -0.36 0.43
N GLY A 56 5.75 -0.41 1.71
CA GLY A 56 6.57 0.16 2.78
C GLY A 56 7.87 -0.60 3.00
N PHE A 57 7.88 -1.93 2.88
CA PHE A 57 9.11 -2.72 2.94
C PHE A 57 10.07 -2.39 1.79
N PHE A 58 9.53 -2.16 0.58
CA PHE A 58 10.32 -1.67 -0.55
C PHE A 58 10.89 -0.28 -0.27
N LEU A 59 10.11 0.64 0.30
CA LEU A 59 10.64 1.94 0.73
C LEU A 59 11.74 1.77 1.77
N ASP A 60 11.56 0.88 2.74
CA ASP A 60 12.53 0.62 3.80
C ASP A 60 13.88 0.13 3.23
N ILE A 61 13.87 -0.85 2.32
CA ILE A 61 15.09 -1.41 1.70
C ILE A 61 15.88 -0.35 0.93
N PHE A 62 15.18 0.55 0.24
CA PHE A 62 15.81 1.56 -0.63
C PHE A 62 15.98 2.91 0.07
N SER A 63 15.53 3.03 1.32
CA SER A 63 15.82 4.16 2.20
C SER A 63 17.08 3.88 3.03
N SER A 64 17.83 4.91 3.39
CA SER A 64 18.94 4.81 4.34
C SER A 64 18.48 4.73 5.81
N GLY A 65 17.17 4.54 6.05
CA GLY A 65 16.55 4.59 7.38
C GLY A 65 16.48 3.22 8.08
N ILE A 66 15.71 3.19 9.17
CA ILE A 66 15.46 1.95 9.92
C ILE A 66 14.43 1.11 9.18
N ILE A 67 14.79 -0.15 8.88
CA ILE A 67 13.91 -1.10 8.22
C ILE A 67 12.67 -1.37 9.08
N GLY A 68 11.50 -1.31 8.46
CA GLY A 68 10.20 -1.55 9.09
C GLY A 68 9.42 -0.29 9.43
N ILE A 69 10.04 0.90 9.44
CA ILE A 69 9.31 2.15 9.76
C ILE A 69 8.30 2.48 8.66
N HIS A 70 8.69 2.41 7.39
CA HIS A 70 7.78 2.70 6.28
C HIS A 70 6.73 1.59 6.14
N ALA A 71 7.11 0.31 6.32
CA ALA A 71 6.17 -0.80 6.33
C ALA A 71 5.09 -0.67 7.40
N LEU A 72 5.47 -0.40 8.65
CA LEU A 72 4.54 -0.28 9.77
C LEU A 72 3.67 0.99 9.66
N SER A 73 4.25 2.12 9.27
CA SER A 73 3.50 3.37 9.10
C SER A 73 2.45 3.29 7.98
N LEU A 74 2.81 2.70 6.83
CA LEU A 74 1.85 2.50 5.75
C LEU A 74 0.79 1.45 6.11
N ALA A 75 1.15 0.39 6.82
CA ALA A 75 0.17 -0.59 7.30
C ALA A 75 -0.81 0.04 8.30
N ALA A 76 -0.33 0.88 9.22
CA ALA A 76 -1.17 1.64 10.14
C ALA A 76 -2.12 2.59 9.39
N LEU A 77 -1.61 3.29 8.36
CA LEU A 77 -2.43 4.14 7.49
C LEU A 77 -3.51 3.34 6.75
N ALA A 78 -3.15 2.19 6.17
CA ALA A 78 -4.09 1.30 5.50
C ALA A 78 -5.21 0.82 6.42
N LEU A 79 -4.86 0.42 7.65
CA LEU A 79 -5.84 0.04 8.68
C LEU A 79 -6.74 1.23 9.06
N LEU A 80 -6.17 2.42 9.24
CA LEU A 80 -6.93 3.63 9.56
C LEU A 80 -7.93 3.96 8.45
N ILE A 81 -7.52 3.91 7.18
CA ILE A 81 -8.40 4.10 6.02
C ILE A 81 -9.55 3.08 6.07
N LYS A 82 -9.25 1.81 6.28
CA LYS A 82 -10.28 0.75 6.37
C LYS A 82 -11.26 0.95 7.52
N VAL A 83 -10.78 1.36 8.69
CA VAL A 83 -11.63 1.65 9.84
C VAL A 83 -12.59 2.80 9.54
N ILE A 84 -12.09 3.88 8.90
CA ILE A 84 -12.91 5.00 8.46
C ILE A 84 -13.93 4.52 7.42
N LEU A 85 -13.49 3.88 6.34
CA LEU A 85 -14.38 3.43 5.27
C LEU A 85 -15.43 2.44 5.74
N ARG A 86 -15.11 1.52 6.66
CA ARG A 86 -16.09 0.59 7.23
C ARG A 86 -17.19 1.34 8.00
N ARG A 87 -16.88 2.48 8.62
CA ARG A 87 -17.84 3.28 9.38
C ARG A 87 -18.71 4.18 8.50
N TYR A 88 -18.12 4.81 7.49
CA TYR A 88 -18.78 5.80 6.64
C TYR A 88 -19.38 5.21 5.37
N VAL A 89 -18.74 4.20 4.79
CA VAL A 89 -19.24 3.44 3.65
C VAL A 89 -19.92 2.19 4.20
N ARG A 90 -21.08 2.38 4.84
CA ARG A 90 -22.09 1.30 4.90
C ARG A 90 -22.59 1.14 3.48
N SER A 91 -21.86 0.38 2.65
CA SER A 91 -22.35 0.04 1.31
C SER A 91 -23.64 -0.75 1.50
N PRO A 92 -24.82 -0.18 1.20
CA PRO A 92 -26.05 -0.96 1.16
C PRO A 92 -26.04 -1.61 -0.22
N VAL A 93 -25.30 -2.70 -0.36
CA VAL A 93 -25.28 -3.45 -1.61
C VAL A 93 -25.75 -4.86 -1.27
N TYR A 94 -27.05 -5.01 -1.52
CA TYR A 94 -27.73 -6.25 -1.85
C TYR A 94 -26.88 -7.17 -2.75
#